data_AF-A0A2W5QLJ9-F1
#
_entry.id   AF-A0A2W5QLJ9-F1
#
_cell.length_a   1.000
_cell.length_b   1.000
_cell.length_c   1.000
_cell.angle_alpha   90.00
_cell.angle_beta   90.00
_cell.angle_gamma   90.00
#
_symmetry.space_group_name_H-M   'P 1'
#
loop_
_entity.id
_entity.type
_entity.pdbx_description
1 polymer ?
#
loop_
_entity_poly.entity_id
_entity_poly.type
_entity_poly.pdbx_seq_one_letter_code
_entity_poly.pdbx_strand_id
1 'polypeptide(L)'
;MSTTQYQSRHAMGRRVIGQTLVAHDGFSARYDLNRLQGVFSRPAHKLVGQSYVDKILVLDTAKGGVATAWMLHEMRSRNMVPSAIVFNTVNTILAQGAALGVGAEVKLSHRAD
;
A
#
# COMPACT_ATOMS: atom_id res chain seq x y z
N MET A 1 8.66 -16.74 -21.40
CA MET A 1 7.96 -16.55 -20.11
C MET A 1 6.55 -16.08 -20.39
N SER A 2 5.53 -16.73 -19.82
CA SER A 2 4.14 -16.29 -19.93
C SER A 2 3.92 -15.07 -19.03
N THR A 3 3.21 -14.05 -19.53
CA THR A 3 2.84 -12.91 -18.70
C THR A 3 1.54 -13.23 -17.97
N THR A 4 1.61 -13.41 -16.66
CA THR A 4 0.41 -13.52 -15.82
C THR A 4 -0.17 -12.13 -15.59
N GLN A 5 -1.46 -11.95 -15.87
CA GLN A 5 -2.17 -10.69 -15.62
C GLN A 5 -3.28 -10.90 -14.60
N TYR A 6 -3.31 -10.04 -13.59
CA TYR A 6 -4.37 -10.02 -12.59
C TYR A 6 -5.26 -8.81 -12.83
N GLN A 7 -6.58 -9.00 -12.69
CA GLN A 7 -7.55 -7.91 -12.77
C GLN A 7 -8.10 -7.55 -11.41
N SER A 8 -8.26 -6.26 -11.20
CA SER A 8 -8.86 -5.68 -9.99
C SER A 8 -10.33 -5.40 -10.20
N ARG A 9 -11.14 -5.45 -9.13
CA ARG A 9 -12.54 -5.02 -9.19
C ARG A 9 -12.65 -3.50 -9.19
N HIS A 10 -11.74 -2.84 -8.47
CA HIS A 10 -11.72 -1.40 -8.32
C HIS A 10 -10.28 -0.91 -8.36
N ALA A 11 -10.08 0.23 -9.00
CA ALA A 11 -8.79 0.90 -9.06
C ALA A 11 -9.01 2.42 -9.17
N MET A 12 -8.03 3.18 -8.71
CA MET A 12 -7.99 4.62 -8.84
C MET A 12 -6.56 5.15 -8.93
N GLY A 13 -6.43 6.37 -9.42
CA GLY A 13 -5.14 7.03 -9.62
C GLY A 13 -4.53 6.76 -10.99
N ARG A 14 -3.24 7.09 -11.14
CA ARG A 14 -2.53 7.00 -12.42
C ARG A 14 -1.95 5.60 -12.66
N ARG A 15 -1.60 5.29 -13.91
CA ARG A 15 -0.78 4.11 -14.20
C ARG A 15 0.61 4.28 -13.59
N VAL A 16 1.10 3.25 -12.90
CA VAL A 16 2.46 3.21 -12.36
C VAL A 16 3.17 1.92 -12.78
N ILE A 17 4.50 1.98 -12.85
CA ILE A 17 5.39 0.84 -13.05
C ILE A 17 6.48 0.99 -11.99
N GLY A 18 6.78 -0.09 -11.27
CA GLY A 18 7.76 -0.04 -10.19
C GLY A 18 8.02 -1.40 -9.58
N GLN A 19 9.02 -1.47 -8.72
CA GLN A 19 9.34 -2.68 -7.99
C GLN A 19 8.28 -2.96 -6.93
N THR A 20 7.83 -4.21 -6.86
CA THR A 20 6.82 -4.67 -5.90
C THR A 20 7.46 -5.17 -4.61
N LEU A 21 6.86 -4.81 -3.48
CA LEU A 21 7.03 -5.51 -2.21
C LEU A 21 5.71 -6.23 -1.89
N VAL A 22 5.79 -7.54 -1.70
CA VAL A 22 4.62 -8.41 -1.54
C VAL A 22 4.68 -9.07 -0.16
N ALA A 23 3.58 -9.03 0.57
CA ALA A 23 3.45 -9.76 1.82
C ALA A 23 1.99 -10.12 2.13
N HIS A 24 1.78 -11.32 2.65
CA HIS A 24 0.49 -11.77 3.21
C HIS A 24 0.30 -11.26 4.63
N ASP A 25 0.42 -9.94 4.78
CA ASP A 25 0.31 -9.23 6.05
C ASP A 25 -0.73 -8.11 5.87
N GLY A 26 -1.49 -7.82 6.92
CA GLY A 26 -2.30 -6.60 6.96
C GLY A 26 -1.44 -5.38 7.28
N PHE A 27 -1.80 -4.23 6.71
CA PHE A 27 -1.03 -2.99 6.69
C PHE A 27 -1.61 -1.88 7.56
N SER A 28 -0.82 -1.29 8.43
CA SER A 28 -1.11 -0.05 9.13
C SER A 28 0.03 0.94 8.96
N ALA A 29 -0.23 2.05 8.27
CA ALA A 29 0.75 3.14 8.16
C ALA A 29 1.17 3.69 9.54
N ARG A 30 0.32 3.54 10.57
CA ARG A 30 0.61 3.97 11.95
C ARG A 30 1.62 3.11 12.66
N TYR A 31 1.52 1.80 12.49
CA TYR A 31 2.21 0.86 13.36
C TYR A 31 3.25 0.03 12.62
N ASP A 32 3.15 -0.08 11.30
CA ASP A 32 4.03 -0.93 10.51
C ASP A 32 5.17 -0.11 9.88
N LEU A 33 5.05 1.22 9.84
CA LEU A 33 5.99 2.11 9.17
C LEU A 33 6.72 3.05 10.14
N ASN A 34 8.03 3.22 9.91
CA ASN A 34 8.74 4.44 10.29
C ASN A 34 8.59 5.44 9.14
N ARG A 35 7.62 6.34 9.27
CA ARG A 35 7.24 7.32 8.22
C ARG A 35 8.26 8.45 8.02
N LEU A 36 9.24 8.58 8.93
CA LEU A 36 10.36 9.52 8.79
C LEU A 36 11.49 8.92 7.96
N GLN A 37 11.75 7.62 8.14
CA GLN A 37 12.83 6.91 7.46
C GLN A 37 12.37 6.21 6.17
N GLY A 38 11.06 6.10 5.93
CA GLY A 38 10.53 5.47 4.72
C GLY A 38 10.61 3.94 4.73
N VAL A 39 10.66 3.31 5.91
CA VAL A 39 10.84 1.85 6.05
C VAL A 39 9.74 1.19 6.85
N PHE A 40 9.49 -0.09 6.59
CA PHE A 40 8.72 -0.93 7.52
C PHE A 40 9.52 -1.14 8.80
N SER A 41 8.92 -0.83 9.95
CA SER A 41 9.61 -0.81 11.24
C SER A 41 9.09 -1.82 12.24
N ARG A 42 7.89 -2.39 12.04
CA ARG A 42 7.37 -3.39 12.98
C ARG A 42 8.18 -4.70 12.84
N PRO A 43 8.81 -5.19 13.93
CA PRO A 43 9.61 -6.42 13.89
C PRO A 43 8.88 -7.66 13.36
N ALA A 44 7.57 -7.76 13.63
CA ALA A 44 6.75 -8.90 13.24
C ALA A 44 6.20 -8.82 11.80
N HIS A 45 6.38 -7.71 11.08
CA HIS A 45 5.90 -7.57 9.70
C HIS A 45 6.92 -8.17 8.73
N LYS A 46 6.47 -8.95 7.74
CA LYS A 46 7.40 -9.65 6.81
C LYS A 46 8.32 -8.72 6.01
N LEU A 47 7.88 -7.49 5.77
CA LEU A 47 8.64 -6.47 5.05
C LEU A 47 9.57 -5.63 5.96
N VAL A 48 9.73 -5.96 7.25
CA VAL A 48 10.56 -5.17 8.17
C VAL A 48 11.96 -4.86 7.60
N GLY A 49 12.39 -3.60 7.75
CA GLY A 49 13.66 -3.10 7.23
C GLY A 49 13.63 -2.69 5.75
N GLN A 50 12.60 -3.07 4.99
CA GLN A 50 12.47 -2.68 3.59
C GLN A 50 11.95 -1.25 3.45
N SER A 51 12.54 -0.50 2.53
CA SER A 51 11.99 0.82 2.14
C SER A 51 10.74 0.64 1.29
N TYR A 52 9.66 1.32 1.67
CA TYR A 52 8.41 1.33 0.90
C TYR A 52 8.33 2.52 -0.07
N VAL A 53 9.24 3.49 0.04
CA VAL A 53 9.22 4.70 -0.79
C VAL A 53 9.45 4.32 -2.24
N ASP A 54 8.60 4.87 -3.12
CA ASP A 54 8.56 4.59 -4.57
C ASP A 54 8.29 3.13 -4.96
N LYS A 55 7.99 2.24 -4.01
CA LYS A 55 7.62 0.84 -4.27
C LYS A 55 6.13 0.70 -4.51
N ILE A 56 5.76 -0.41 -5.15
CA ILE A 56 4.38 -0.87 -5.23
C ILE A 56 4.16 -1.89 -4.12
N LEU A 57 3.26 -1.60 -3.18
CA LEU A 57 2.95 -2.53 -2.10
C LEU A 57 1.81 -3.45 -2.53
N VAL A 58 1.96 -4.76 -2.34
CA VAL A 58 0.90 -5.75 -2.56
C VAL A 58 0.67 -6.49 -1.25
N LEU A 59 -0.45 -6.21 -0.59
CA LEU A 59 -0.72 -6.61 0.79
C LEU A 59 -2.13 -7.18 0.92
N ASP A 60 -2.41 -7.92 1.99
CA ASP A 60 -3.72 -8.59 2.11
C ASP A 60 -4.86 -7.61 2.40
N THR A 61 -4.64 -6.70 3.36
CA THR A 61 -5.66 -5.76 3.81
C THR A 61 -5.04 -4.57 4.53
N ALA A 62 -5.80 -3.51 4.74
CA ALA A 62 -5.41 -2.47 5.68
C ALA A 62 -6.03 -2.67 7.06
N LYS A 63 -5.21 -2.46 8.08
CA LYS A 63 -5.55 -2.40 9.49
C LYS A 63 -5.79 -0.94 9.88
N GLY A 64 -6.97 -0.69 10.45
CA GLY A 64 -7.46 0.67 10.72
C GLY A 64 -7.97 1.37 9.45
N GLY A 65 -8.89 2.33 9.63
CA GLY A 65 -9.42 3.16 8.53
C GLY A 65 -8.85 4.57 8.58
N VAL A 66 -9.37 5.37 9.52
CA VAL A 66 -9.08 6.81 9.62
C VAL A 66 -7.59 7.10 9.84
N ALA A 67 -6.93 6.37 10.77
CA ALA A 67 -5.52 6.63 11.08
C ALA A 67 -4.61 6.37 9.88
N THR A 68 -4.80 5.24 9.20
CA THR A 68 -3.99 4.90 8.02
C THR A 68 -4.25 5.88 6.88
N ALA A 69 -5.51 6.26 6.64
CA ALA A 69 -5.88 7.27 5.65
C ALA A 69 -5.17 8.62 5.87
N TRP A 70 -5.26 9.17 7.09
CA TRP A 70 -4.59 10.43 7.43
C TRP A 70 -3.08 10.34 7.29
N MET A 71 -2.49 9.21 7.67
CA MET A 71 -1.04 9.05 7.56
C MET A 71 -0.58 8.94 6.12
N LEU A 72 -1.30 8.25 5.25
CA LEU A 72 -0.99 8.23 3.82
C LEU A 72 -1.06 9.65 3.22
N HIS A 73 -2.08 10.42 3.57
CA HIS A 73 -2.20 11.82 3.14
C HIS A 73 -1.03 12.68 3.62
N GLU A 74 -0.69 12.57 4.90
CA GLU A 74 0.38 13.36 5.51
C GLU A 74 1.77 12.94 4.99
N MET A 75 2.02 11.64 4.82
CA MET A 75 3.23 11.10 4.18
C MET A 75 3.46 11.68 2.79
N ARG A 76 2.39 11.92 2.02
CA ARG A 76 2.47 12.49 0.67
C ARG A 76 3.10 13.88 0.66
N SER A 77 2.79 14.70 1.66
CA SER A 77 3.36 16.05 1.80
C SER A 77 4.88 16.04 1.96
N ARG A 78 5.46 14.90 2.34
CA ARG A 78 6.88 14.68 2.56
C ARG A 78 7.55 13.82 1.49
N ASN A 79 6.82 13.44 0.44
CA ASN A 79 7.26 12.46 -0.56
C ASN A 79 7.69 11.11 0.05
N MET A 80 7.14 10.76 1.21
CA MET A 80 7.44 9.53 1.95
C MET A 80 6.33 8.51 1.78
N VAL A 81 5.96 8.21 0.53
CA VAL A 81 4.83 7.34 0.18
C VAL A 81 5.24 6.22 -0.78
N PRO A 82 4.52 5.08 -0.79
CA PRO A 82 4.62 4.12 -1.88
C PRO A 82 4.05 4.72 -3.18
N SER A 83 4.57 4.25 -4.32
CA SER A 83 4.08 4.63 -5.66
C SER A 83 2.64 4.18 -5.87
N ALA A 84 2.33 2.96 -5.41
CA ALA A 84 0.98 2.42 -5.40
C ALA A 84 0.80 1.39 -4.29
N ILE A 85 -0.46 1.15 -3.93
CA ILE A 85 -0.83 0.08 -3.01
C ILE A 85 -1.92 -0.77 -3.65
N VAL A 86 -1.75 -2.08 -3.55
CA VAL A 86 -2.66 -3.10 -4.02
C VAL A 86 -3.09 -3.92 -2.82
N PHE A 87 -4.40 -3.99 -2.57
CA PHE A 87 -4.97 -4.82 -1.50
C PHE A 87 -5.84 -5.95 -2.06
N ASN A 88 -5.74 -7.12 -1.44
CA ASN A 88 -6.70 -8.20 -1.67
C ASN A 88 -8.09 -7.82 -1.13
N THR A 89 -8.14 -7.15 0.02
CA THR A 89 -9.38 -6.61 0.61
C THR A 89 -9.14 -5.21 1.18
N VAL A 90 -10.08 -4.28 0.98
CA VAL A 90 -9.96 -2.90 1.48
C VAL A 90 -11.30 -2.36 1.95
N ASN A 91 -11.26 -1.52 2.99
CA ASN A 91 -12.42 -0.77 3.49
C ASN A 91 -12.55 0.60 2.77
N THR A 92 -13.74 1.18 2.78
CA THR A 92 -14.04 2.43 2.04
C THR A 92 -13.31 3.65 2.60
N ILE A 93 -13.05 3.71 3.90
CA ILE A 93 -12.32 4.80 4.54
C ILE A 93 -10.88 4.85 4.03
N LEU A 94 -10.23 3.68 3.92
CA LEU A 94 -8.89 3.62 3.38
C LEU A 94 -8.87 3.99 1.90
N ALA A 95 -9.83 3.51 1.10
CA ALA A 95 -9.91 3.87 -0.31
C ALA A 95 -9.95 5.39 -0.51
N GLN A 96 -10.74 6.10 0.32
CA GLN A 96 -10.76 7.56 0.33
C GLN A 96 -9.43 8.17 0.79
N GLY A 97 -8.80 7.60 1.82
CA GLY A 97 -7.50 8.05 2.32
C GLY A 97 -6.38 7.91 1.30
N ALA A 98 -6.32 6.79 0.59
CA ALA A 98 -5.32 6.53 -0.42
C ALA A 98 -5.57 7.33 -1.71
N ALA A 99 -6.82 7.65 -2.06
CA ALA A 99 -7.14 8.65 -3.09
C ALA A 99 -6.40 9.99 -2.86
N LEU A 100 -6.32 10.41 -1.60
CA LEU A 100 -5.68 11.66 -1.20
C LEU A 100 -4.17 11.50 -0.94
N GLY A 101 -3.73 10.29 -0.58
CA GLY A 101 -2.38 10.03 -0.05
C GLY A 101 -1.40 9.33 -0.99
N VAL A 102 -1.82 8.53 -1.96
CA VAL A 102 -0.91 7.79 -2.84
C VAL A 102 -1.17 8.07 -4.32
N GLY A 103 -0.20 7.72 -5.18
CA GLY A 103 -0.28 7.96 -6.62
C GLY A 103 -1.30 7.06 -7.33
N ALA A 104 -1.46 5.83 -6.86
CA ALA A 104 -2.47 4.88 -7.32
C ALA A 104 -2.85 3.87 -6.24
N GLU A 105 -4.10 3.42 -6.25
CA GLU A 105 -4.61 2.39 -5.36
C GLU A 105 -5.47 1.38 -6.12
N VAL A 106 -5.31 0.10 -5.81
CA VAL A 106 -6.00 -1.00 -6.49
C VAL A 106 -6.54 -2.01 -5.49
N LYS A 107 -7.79 -2.45 -5.69
CA LYS A 107 -8.42 -3.54 -4.95
C LYS A 107 -8.62 -4.76 -5.86
N LEU A 108 -7.88 -5.83 -5.59
CA LEU A 108 -7.96 -7.05 -6.39
C LEU A 108 -9.26 -7.83 -6.16
N SER A 109 -9.76 -8.50 -7.20
CA SER A 109 -10.89 -9.45 -7.12
C SER A 109 -10.48 -10.82 -6.62
N HIS A 110 -9.21 -11.16 -6.84
CA HIS A 110 -8.59 -12.45 -6.60
C HIS A 110 -7.26 -12.20 -5.87
N ARG A 111 -6.82 -13.13 -5.02
CA ARG A 111 -5.52 -12.99 -4.36
C ARG A 111 -4.43 -12.93 -5.43
N ALA A 112 -3.54 -11.95 -5.31
CA ALA A 112 -2.22 -12.07 -5.91
C ALA A 112 -1.42 -13.02 -5.02
N ASP A 113 -1.45 -14.31 -5.35
CA ASP A 113 -0.61 -15.36 -4.78
C ASP A 113 0.72 -15.50 -5.55
#